data_AF-A0A0R1QWJ5-F1
#
_entry.id   AF-A0A0R1QWJ5-F1
#
_cell.length_a   1.000
_cell.length_b   1.000
_cell.length_c   1.000
_cell.angle_alpha   90.00
_cell.angle_beta   90.00
_cell.angle_gamma   90.00
#
_symmetry.space_group_name_H-M   'P 1'
#
loop_
_entity.id
_entity.type
_entity.pdbx_description
1 polymer ?
#
loop_
_entity_poly.entity_id
_entity_poly.type
_entity_poly.pdbx_seq_one_letter_code
_entity_poly.pdbx_strand_id
1 'polypeptide(L)'
;MKAFLVNVSEFLVSFLWLFGIHGANVVSGVMMPIWLTALNQNHAAFTAGKALPNIVTTSFFDNFVHMGGSGATIGLAMLLVFAAKSKELKTLGKLVAGPALFNINEPIVFGLPIVMNYKMAVPFILTPLINVTTTYVSMAAGWVARPMGVYIPWTTPPVLSGFIATGHISGSILQIVNIVLDTLMYFYFFKSMDKDKLAEELGQTKVAGK
;
A
#
# COMPACT_ATOMS: atom_id res chain seq x y z
N MET A 1 -14.72 10.39 -10.53
CA MET A 1 -14.26 10.87 -9.20
C MET A 1 -12.96 11.66 -9.38
N LYS A 2 -12.85 12.87 -8.83
CA LYS A 2 -11.61 13.67 -8.88
C LYS A 2 -10.59 13.07 -7.89
N ALA A 3 -9.31 13.03 -8.25
CA ALA A 3 -8.22 12.45 -7.43
C ALA A 3 -8.24 12.90 -5.95
N PHE A 4 -8.60 14.16 -5.70
CA PHE A 4 -8.74 14.71 -4.35
C PHE A 4 -9.69 13.91 -3.45
N LEU A 5 -10.87 13.53 -3.95
CA LEU A 5 -11.85 12.77 -3.17
C LEU A 5 -11.37 11.35 -2.86
N VAL A 6 -10.58 10.77 -3.77
CA VAL A 6 -9.95 9.45 -3.60
C VAL A 6 -8.94 9.49 -2.46
N ASN A 7 -8.12 10.55 -2.41
CA ASN A 7 -7.16 10.77 -1.34
C ASN A 7 -7.81 10.99 0.03
N VAL A 8 -9.00 11.60 0.08
CA VAL A 8 -9.74 11.75 1.36
C VAL A 8 -10.16 10.39 1.91
N SER A 9 -10.69 9.50 1.06
CA SER A 9 -11.03 8.13 1.47
C SER A 9 -9.80 7.37 1.98
N GLU A 10 -8.68 7.48 1.27
CA GLU A 10 -7.44 6.81 1.64
C GLU A 10 -6.83 7.36 2.94
N PHE A 11 -6.85 8.69 3.12
CA PHE A 11 -6.42 9.31 4.37
C PHE A 11 -7.18 8.75 5.57
N LEU A 12 -8.51 8.57 5.45
CA LEU A 12 -9.32 7.99 6.52
C LEU A 12 -8.93 6.54 6.82
N VAL A 13 -8.59 5.74 5.80
CA VAL A 13 -8.09 4.36 6.00
C VAL A 13 -6.85 4.37 6.88
N SER A 14 -5.82 5.13 6.49
CA SER A 14 -4.56 5.17 7.25
C SER A 14 -4.72 5.81 8.62
N PHE A 15 -5.53 6.86 8.73
CA PHE A 15 -5.77 7.56 10.00
C PHE A 15 -6.43 6.67 11.04
N LEU A 16 -7.45 5.89 10.67
CA LEU A 16 -8.13 4.95 11.58
C LEU A 16 -7.17 3.86 12.11
N TRP A 17 -6.27 3.37 11.25
CA TRP A 17 -5.26 2.39 11.62
C TRP A 17 -4.28 2.91 12.69
N LEU A 18 -4.05 4.22 12.78
CA LEU A 18 -3.24 4.79 13.86
C LEU A 18 -3.84 4.55 15.26
N PHE A 19 -5.15 4.31 15.33
CA PHE A 19 -5.88 4.00 16.55
C PHE A 19 -6.21 2.50 16.69
N GLY A 20 -5.65 1.64 15.83
CA GLY A 20 -5.92 0.20 15.82
C GLY A 20 -7.29 -0.18 15.26
N ILE A 21 -8.01 0.77 14.64
CA ILE A 21 -9.26 0.50 13.92
C ILE A 21 -8.90 0.08 12.49
N HIS A 22 -9.45 -1.03 12.01
CA HIS A 22 -9.18 -1.53 10.67
C HIS A 22 -9.80 -0.62 9.59
N GLY A 23 -9.09 0.46 9.24
CA GLY A 23 -9.61 1.55 8.42
C GLY A 23 -10.13 1.12 7.05
N ALA A 24 -9.47 0.15 6.42
CA ALA A 24 -9.90 -0.39 5.13
C ALA A 24 -11.30 -1.03 5.19
N ASN A 25 -11.65 -1.69 6.29
CA ASN A 25 -12.97 -2.32 6.48
C ASN A 25 -14.04 -1.26 6.75
N VAL A 26 -13.71 -0.24 7.54
CA VAL A 26 -14.63 0.87 7.83
C VAL A 26 -14.95 1.66 6.58
N VAL A 27 -13.93 2.06 5.81
CA VAL A 27 -14.13 2.87 4.59
C VAL A 27 -14.78 2.04 3.48
N SER A 28 -14.36 0.79 3.26
CA SER A 28 -14.99 -0.08 2.26
C SER A 28 -16.45 -0.41 2.60
N GLY A 29 -16.83 -0.47 3.88
CA GLY A 29 -18.23 -0.65 4.29
C GLY A 29 -19.19 0.40 3.71
N VAL A 30 -18.69 1.58 3.35
CA VAL A 30 -19.46 2.66 2.70
C VAL A 30 -19.14 2.76 1.20
N MET A 31 -17.86 2.63 0.84
CA MET A 31 -17.39 2.95 -0.51
C MET A 31 -17.46 1.78 -1.50
N MET A 32 -17.48 0.53 -1.01
CA MET A 32 -17.41 -0.67 -1.86
C MET A 32 -18.53 -0.74 -2.93
N PRO A 33 -19.81 -0.40 -2.64
CA PRO A 33 -20.85 -0.38 -3.67
C PRO A 33 -20.54 0.57 -4.85
N ILE A 34 -19.94 1.72 -4.56
CA ILE A 34 -19.54 2.72 -5.55
C ILE A 34 -18.39 2.17 -6.40
N TRP A 35 -17.38 1.60 -5.75
CA TRP A 35 -16.20 1.04 -6.42
C TRP A 35 -16.52 -0.19 -7.27
N LEU A 36 -17.44 -1.05 -6.82
CA LEU A 36 -17.93 -2.20 -7.58
C LEU A 36 -18.78 -1.80 -8.77
N THR A 37 -19.61 -0.76 -8.62
CA THR A 37 -20.38 -0.22 -9.75
C THR A 37 -19.43 0.30 -10.84
N ALA A 38 -18.38 1.04 -10.45
CA ALA A 38 -17.36 1.51 -11.37
C ALA A 38 -16.58 0.35 -12.05
N LEU A 39 -16.29 -0.72 -11.30
CA LEU A 39 -15.66 -1.93 -11.82
C LEU A 39 -16.57 -2.60 -12.88
N ASN A 40 -17.86 -2.78 -12.58
CA ASN A 40 -18.82 -3.39 -13.50
C ASN A 40 -19.04 -2.57 -14.77
N GLN A 41 -19.04 -1.24 -14.67
CA GLN A 41 -19.07 -0.36 -15.84
C GLN A 41 -17.84 -0.54 -16.72
N ASN A 42 -16.64 -0.69 -16.14
CA ASN A 42 -15.44 -1.01 -16.90
C ASN A 42 -15.52 -2.39 -17.54
N HIS A 43 -16.05 -3.39 -16.82
CA HIS A 43 -16.22 -4.74 -17.35
C HIS A 43 -17.13 -4.74 -18.58
N ALA A 44 -18.28 -4.07 -18.50
CA ALA A 44 -19.22 -3.94 -19.61
C ALA A 44 -18.61 -3.17 -20.80
N ALA A 45 -17.81 -2.14 -20.54
CA ALA A 45 -17.09 -1.42 -21.60
C ALA A 45 -16.03 -2.30 -22.27
N PHE A 46 -15.25 -3.04 -21.47
CA PHE A 46 -14.21 -3.94 -21.95
C PHE A 46 -14.77 -5.04 -22.85
N THR A 47 -15.83 -5.73 -22.42
CA THR A 47 -16.47 -6.80 -23.19
C THR A 47 -17.11 -6.29 -24.49
N ALA A 48 -17.55 -5.04 -24.51
CA ALA A 48 -18.06 -4.37 -25.71
C ALA A 48 -16.97 -3.76 -26.61
N GLY A 49 -15.68 -3.92 -26.29
CA GLY A 49 -14.57 -3.32 -27.04
C GLY A 49 -14.54 -1.78 -26.99
N LYS A 50 -15.13 -1.18 -25.95
CA LYS A 50 -15.23 0.28 -25.75
C LYS A 50 -14.15 0.78 -24.78
N ALA A 51 -13.89 2.09 -24.82
CA ALA A 51 -12.99 2.75 -23.88
C ALA A 51 -13.49 2.60 -22.43
N LEU A 52 -12.56 2.32 -21.50
CA LEU A 52 -12.86 2.09 -20.09
C LEU A 52 -13.21 3.42 -19.37
N PRO A 53 -14.44 3.60 -18.87
CA PRO A 53 -14.90 4.90 -18.36
C PRO A 53 -14.25 5.30 -17.03
N ASN A 54 -13.92 4.35 -16.15
CA ASN A 54 -13.49 4.63 -14.78
C ASN A 54 -12.01 4.31 -14.55
N ILE A 55 -11.31 5.21 -13.84
CA ILE A 55 -9.97 4.95 -13.29
C ILE A 55 -10.08 4.29 -11.90
N VAL A 56 -10.97 4.84 -11.06
CA VAL A 56 -11.11 4.40 -9.67
C VAL A 56 -12.18 3.32 -9.60
N THR A 57 -11.76 2.11 -9.28
CA THR A 57 -12.56 0.91 -9.07
C THR A 57 -12.08 0.21 -7.79
N THR A 58 -12.66 -0.92 -7.39
CA THR A 58 -12.10 -1.72 -6.27
C THR A 58 -10.66 -2.13 -6.58
N SER A 59 -10.40 -2.60 -7.81
CA SER A 59 -9.07 -3.05 -8.24
C SER A 59 -8.03 -1.93 -8.21
N PHE A 60 -8.43 -0.65 -8.30
CA PHE A 60 -7.54 0.49 -8.12
C PHE A 60 -6.94 0.51 -6.71
N PHE A 61 -7.77 0.38 -5.67
CA PHE A 61 -7.29 0.40 -4.30
C PHE A 61 -6.55 -0.89 -3.95
N ASP A 62 -7.22 -2.03 -4.17
CA ASP A 62 -6.73 -3.34 -3.76
C ASP A 62 -5.36 -3.69 -4.36
N ASN A 63 -5.10 -3.26 -5.60
CA ASN A 63 -3.91 -3.70 -6.33
C ASN A 63 -2.88 -2.59 -6.54
N PHE A 64 -3.25 -1.32 -6.58
CA PHE A 64 -2.28 -0.24 -6.83
C PHE A 64 -1.99 0.64 -5.63
N VAL A 65 -2.91 0.71 -4.66
CA VAL A 65 -2.77 1.58 -3.48
C VAL A 65 -2.33 0.77 -2.26
N HIS A 66 -3.00 -0.34 -1.97
CA HIS A 66 -2.81 -1.15 -0.76
C HIS A 66 -1.83 -2.31 -0.96
N MET A 67 -0.76 -2.09 -1.72
CA MET A 67 0.27 -3.12 -1.91
C MET A 67 0.99 -3.41 -0.59
N GLY A 68 1.02 -4.69 -0.22
CA GLY A 68 1.50 -5.14 1.08
C GLY A 68 0.57 -4.79 2.22
N GLY A 69 -0.67 -4.34 1.97
CA GLY A 69 -1.70 -4.01 2.96
C GLY A 69 -1.97 -2.51 3.14
N SER A 70 -2.65 -2.15 4.23
CA SER A 70 -2.90 -0.74 4.57
C SER A 70 -1.59 0.02 4.81
N GLY A 71 -1.52 1.28 4.35
CA GLY A 71 -0.29 2.06 4.44
C GLY A 71 0.78 1.68 3.40
N ALA A 72 0.44 0.86 2.41
CA ALA A 72 1.36 0.39 1.36
C ALA A 72 2.64 -0.24 1.94
N THR A 73 2.45 -1.13 2.93
CA THR A 73 3.55 -1.69 3.74
C THR A 73 4.47 -2.64 3.00
N ILE A 74 4.26 -2.90 1.70
CA ILE A 74 5.18 -3.70 0.89
C ILE A 74 6.60 -3.11 0.90
N GLY A 75 6.73 -1.78 0.81
CA GLY A 75 8.02 -1.11 0.88
C GLY A 75 8.73 -1.32 2.21
N LEU A 76 7.98 -1.29 3.32
CA LEU A 76 8.49 -1.58 4.65
C LEU A 76 8.87 -3.06 4.82
N ALA A 77 8.08 -3.98 4.27
CA ALA A 77 8.39 -5.41 4.27
C ALA A 77 9.71 -5.68 3.54
N MET A 78 9.93 -5.05 2.38
CA MET A 78 11.20 -5.15 1.65
C MET A 78 12.39 -4.68 2.51
N LEU A 79 12.24 -3.57 3.23
CA LEU A 79 13.29 -3.07 4.12
C LEU A 79 13.56 -4.01 5.29
N LEU A 80 12.52 -4.55 5.92
CA LEU A 80 12.65 -5.50 7.03
C LEU A 80 13.36 -6.80 6.58
N VAL A 81 13.03 -7.30 5.39
CA VAL A 81 13.60 -8.54 4.85
C VAL A 81 15.05 -8.35 4.42
N PHE A 82 15.36 -7.26 3.72
CA PHE A 82 16.64 -7.13 3.01
C PHE A 82 17.62 -6.14 3.66
N ALA A 83 17.16 -5.21 4.49
CA ALA A 83 17.99 -4.11 5.00
C ALA A 83 18.13 -4.06 6.53
N ALA A 84 17.39 -4.88 7.29
CA ALA A 84 17.42 -4.88 8.76
C ALA A 84 18.76 -5.35 9.31
N LYS A 85 19.24 -4.68 10.37
CA LYS A 85 20.50 -5.00 11.05
C LYS A 85 20.29 -5.55 12.45
N SER A 86 19.36 -4.98 13.22
CA SER A 86 18.96 -5.48 14.53
C SER A 86 18.39 -6.90 14.44
N LYS A 87 18.64 -7.71 15.46
CA LYS A 87 18.08 -9.07 15.55
C LYS A 87 16.56 -9.05 15.62
N GLU A 88 15.99 -8.07 16.32
CA GLU A 88 14.53 -7.88 16.41
C GLU A 88 13.91 -7.68 15.01
N LEU A 89 14.38 -6.68 14.25
CA LEU A 89 13.80 -6.38 12.94
C LEU A 89 14.11 -7.44 11.88
N LYS A 90 15.27 -8.12 11.95
CA LYS A 90 15.55 -9.28 11.10
C LYS A 90 14.58 -10.43 11.36
N THR A 91 14.25 -10.67 12.62
CA THR A 91 13.29 -11.72 12.99
C THR A 91 11.91 -11.35 12.46
N LEU A 92 11.49 -10.10 12.64
CA LEU A 92 10.25 -9.60 12.09
C LEU A 92 10.22 -9.72 10.55
N GLY A 93 11.29 -9.33 9.85
CA GLY A 93 11.40 -9.46 8.39
C GLY A 93 11.10 -10.88 7.90
N LYS A 94 11.62 -11.90 8.58
CA LYS A 94 11.32 -13.32 8.24
C LYS A 94 9.85 -13.68 8.47
N LEU A 95 9.23 -13.15 9.54
CA LEU A 95 7.83 -13.42 9.87
C LEU A 95 6.86 -12.76 8.87
N VAL A 96 7.20 -11.56 8.38
CA VAL A 96 6.30 -10.78 7.52
C VAL A 96 6.47 -11.05 6.03
N ALA A 97 7.57 -11.66 5.60
CA ALA A 97 7.87 -11.90 4.18
C ALA A 97 6.73 -12.63 3.43
N GLY A 98 6.17 -13.68 4.03
CA GLY A 98 5.05 -14.43 3.46
C GLY A 98 3.76 -13.61 3.42
N PRO A 99 3.22 -13.16 4.57
CA PRO A 99 2.00 -12.37 4.64
C PRO A 99 2.02 -11.12 3.74
N ALA A 100 3.12 -10.37 3.74
CA ALA A 100 3.24 -9.14 2.95
C ALA A 100 3.15 -9.37 1.44
N LEU A 101 3.61 -10.52 0.95
CA LEU A 101 3.47 -10.90 -0.47
C LEU A 101 2.01 -11.06 -0.89
N PHE A 102 1.14 -11.41 0.05
CA PHE A 102 -0.32 -11.54 -0.15
C PHE A 102 -1.08 -10.35 0.44
N ASN A 103 -0.43 -9.20 0.59
CA ASN A 103 -1.00 -7.95 1.08
C ASN A 103 -1.53 -8.01 2.53
N ILE A 104 -1.18 -9.04 3.30
CA ILE A 104 -1.55 -9.21 4.71
C ILE A 104 -0.46 -8.55 5.57
N ASN A 105 -0.85 -7.58 6.41
CA ASN A 105 0.12 -6.67 7.05
C ASN A 105 -0.05 -6.47 8.55
N GLU A 106 -0.99 -7.14 9.18
CA GLU A 106 -1.17 -7.16 10.62
C GLU A 106 0.12 -7.53 11.37
N PRO A 107 0.94 -8.51 10.90
CA PRO A 107 2.25 -8.76 11.49
C PRO A 107 3.19 -7.54 11.47
N ILE A 108 3.08 -6.66 10.48
CA ILE A 108 3.86 -5.42 10.39
C ILE A 108 3.24 -4.35 11.30
N VAL A 109 1.93 -4.13 11.21
CA VAL A 109 1.21 -3.07 11.93
C VAL A 109 1.23 -3.26 13.45
N PHE A 110 1.22 -4.51 13.91
CA PHE A 110 1.29 -4.86 15.33
C PHE A 110 2.70 -5.28 15.77
N GLY A 111 3.50 -5.90 14.89
CA GLY A 111 4.86 -6.33 15.21
C GLY A 111 5.87 -5.19 15.23
N LEU A 112 5.65 -4.15 14.42
CA LEU A 112 6.13 -2.81 14.71
C LEU A 112 4.99 -2.09 15.42
N PRO A 113 5.23 -1.33 16.50
CA PRO A 113 4.17 -0.48 17.04
C PRO A 113 3.95 0.65 16.02
N ILE A 114 3.21 0.43 14.94
CA ILE A 114 2.78 1.49 14.01
C ILE A 114 1.60 2.23 14.62
N VAL A 115 0.70 1.46 15.25
CA VAL A 115 -0.40 1.98 16.08
C VAL A 115 0.20 2.90 17.16
N MET A 116 -0.32 4.13 17.25
CA MET A 116 0.13 5.19 18.17
C MET A 116 1.60 5.63 18.05
N ASN A 117 2.33 5.23 16.99
CA ASN A 117 3.71 5.67 16.77
C ASN A 117 3.79 6.78 15.72
N TYR A 118 3.95 8.00 16.21
CA TYR A 118 4.01 9.19 15.37
C TYR A 118 5.12 9.15 14.31
N LYS A 119 6.25 8.45 14.55
CA LYS A 119 7.33 8.33 13.55
C LYS A 119 6.87 7.48 12.37
N MET A 120 6.20 6.36 12.64
CA MET A 120 5.71 5.46 11.58
C MET A 120 4.38 5.93 10.98
N ALA A 121 3.62 6.75 11.69
CA ALA A 121 2.38 7.34 11.19
C ALA A 121 2.59 8.17 9.92
N VAL A 122 3.71 8.89 9.83
CA VAL A 122 4.04 9.74 8.66
C VAL A 122 4.14 8.93 7.37
N PRO A 123 5.04 7.93 7.23
CA PRO A 123 5.10 7.13 6.02
C PRO A 123 3.82 6.29 5.84
N PHE A 124 3.17 5.83 6.92
CA PHE A 124 1.95 5.03 6.83
C PHE A 124 0.74 5.79 6.26
N ILE A 125 0.67 7.11 6.45
CA ILE A 125 -0.34 7.98 5.82
C ILE A 125 0.11 8.42 4.42
N LEU A 126 1.35 8.90 4.28
CA LEU A 126 1.77 9.55 3.04
C LEU A 126 1.97 8.59 1.88
N THR A 127 2.46 7.38 2.16
CA THR A 127 2.78 6.39 1.12
C THR A 127 1.56 5.99 0.28
N PRO A 128 0.42 5.56 0.86
CA PRO A 128 -0.74 5.21 0.05
C PRO A 128 -1.35 6.43 -0.67
N LEU A 129 -1.27 7.64 -0.10
CA LEU A 129 -1.69 8.87 -0.80
C LEU A 129 -0.84 9.17 -2.05
N ILE A 130 0.46 8.88 -1.98
CA ILE A 130 1.35 8.93 -3.14
C ILE A 130 0.89 7.87 -4.15
N ASN A 131 0.61 6.63 -3.74
CA ASN A 131 0.15 5.58 -4.65
C ASN A 131 -1.19 5.91 -5.32
N VAL A 132 -2.14 6.52 -4.61
CA VAL A 132 -3.38 7.05 -5.21
C VAL A 132 -3.03 8.07 -6.29
N THR A 133 -2.14 9.01 -5.99
CA THR A 133 -1.77 10.10 -6.88
C THR A 133 -1.03 9.59 -8.13
N THR A 134 0.02 8.79 -7.96
CA THR A 134 0.82 8.23 -9.05
C THR A 134 -0.04 7.34 -9.96
N THR A 135 -0.88 6.49 -9.37
CA THR A 135 -1.76 5.59 -10.13
C THR A 135 -2.81 6.37 -10.89
N TYR A 136 -3.51 7.30 -10.24
CA TYR A 136 -4.55 8.09 -10.88
C TYR A 136 -3.99 8.93 -12.02
N VAL A 137 -2.88 9.65 -11.79
CA VAL A 137 -2.27 10.52 -12.79
C VAL A 137 -1.75 9.70 -13.98
N SER A 138 -1.08 8.57 -13.73
CA SER A 138 -0.56 7.72 -14.81
C SER A 138 -1.67 7.13 -15.68
N MET A 139 -2.79 6.73 -15.08
CA MET A 139 -3.97 6.23 -15.82
C MET A 139 -4.77 7.34 -16.49
N ALA A 140 -4.81 8.55 -15.91
CA ALA A 140 -5.47 9.71 -16.50
C ALA A 140 -4.69 10.25 -17.71
N ALA A 141 -3.36 10.26 -17.63
CA ALA A 141 -2.45 10.66 -18.71
C ALA A 141 -2.35 9.61 -19.84
N GLY A 142 -2.92 8.41 -19.65
CA GLY A 142 -2.88 7.33 -20.63
C GLY A 142 -1.56 6.56 -20.69
N TRP A 143 -0.65 6.79 -19.74
CA TRP A 143 0.61 6.03 -19.64
C TRP A 143 0.40 4.60 -19.15
N VAL A 144 -0.67 4.39 -18.38
CA VAL A 144 -1.02 3.09 -17.80
C VAL A 144 -2.46 2.75 -18.14
N ALA A 145 -2.69 1.52 -18.59
CA ALA A 145 -4.01 0.98 -18.85
C ALA A 145 -4.89 1.03 -17.58
N ARG A 146 -6.17 1.34 -17.77
CA ARG A 146 -7.17 1.38 -16.68
C ARG A 146 -7.59 -0.04 -16.28
N PRO A 147 -8.16 -0.24 -15.08
CA PRO A 147 -8.66 -1.56 -14.69
C PRO A 147 -9.76 -2.05 -15.63
N MET A 148 -9.60 -3.26 -16.18
CA MET A 148 -10.48 -3.82 -17.22
C MET A 148 -11.83 -4.36 -16.69
N GLY A 149 -12.08 -4.22 -15.38
CA GLY A 149 -13.32 -4.67 -14.75
C GLY A 149 -13.30 -6.11 -14.22
N VAL A 150 -12.15 -6.77 -14.21
CA VAL A 150 -11.98 -8.06 -13.54
C VAL A 150 -11.82 -7.84 -12.04
N TYR A 151 -12.65 -8.52 -11.25
CA TYR A 151 -12.49 -8.60 -9.81
C TYR A 151 -11.40 -9.63 -9.49
N ILE A 152 -10.30 -9.16 -8.90
CA ILE A 152 -9.25 -10.03 -8.37
C ILE A 152 -9.18 -9.88 -6.85
N PRO A 153 -8.95 -10.97 -6.10
CA PRO A 153 -8.79 -10.88 -4.65
C PRO A 153 -7.68 -9.90 -4.29
N TRP A 154 -7.91 -9.06 -3.28
CA TRP A 154 -6.92 -8.11 -2.76
C TRP A 154 -5.65 -8.80 -2.24
N THR A 155 -5.67 -10.11 -2.01
CA THR A 155 -4.50 -10.91 -1.64
C THR A 155 -3.64 -11.34 -2.84
N THR A 156 -4.01 -10.95 -4.06
CA THR A 156 -3.22 -11.29 -5.25
C THR A 156 -1.84 -10.60 -5.17
N PRO A 157 -0.73 -11.34 -5.32
CA PRO A 157 0.59 -10.75 -5.19
C PRO A 157 0.82 -9.53 -6.08
N PRO A 158 1.43 -8.45 -5.54
CA PRO A 158 1.84 -7.29 -6.32
C PRO A 158 2.71 -7.69 -7.53
N VAL A 159 2.80 -6.81 -8.52
CA VAL A 159 3.34 -7.04 -9.87
C VAL A 159 2.46 -7.95 -10.72
N LEU A 160 2.04 -9.12 -10.21
CA LEU A 160 1.12 -10.00 -10.93
C LEU A 160 -0.28 -9.39 -11.00
N SER A 161 -0.77 -8.87 -9.89
CA SER A 161 -2.11 -8.28 -9.82
C SER A 161 -2.29 -7.09 -10.76
N GLY A 162 -1.25 -6.32 -11.05
CA GLY A 162 -1.31 -5.17 -11.96
C GLY A 162 -1.55 -5.58 -13.41
N PHE A 163 -0.91 -6.67 -13.86
CA PHE A 163 -1.17 -7.24 -15.18
C PHE A 163 -2.60 -7.74 -15.27
N ILE A 164 -3.06 -8.52 -14.28
CA ILE A 164 -4.41 -9.11 -14.30
C ILE A 164 -5.49 -8.03 -14.20
N ALA A 165 -5.29 -7.02 -13.37
CA ALA A 165 -6.26 -5.95 -13.16
C ALA A 165 -6.50 -5.11 -14.42
N THR A 166 -5.48 -4.97 -15.28
CA THR A 166 -5.51 -4.08 -16.45
C THR A 166 -5.50 -4.81 -17.79
N GLY A 167 -5.15 -6.09 -17.81
CA GLY A 167 -4.88 -6.85 -19.03
C GLY A 167 -3.64 -6.39 -19.80
N HIS A 168 -2.80 -5.54 -19.20
CA HIS A 168 -1.69 -4.88 -19.88
C HIS A 168 -0.46 -4.75 -18.98
N ILE A 169 0.74 -4.89 -19.56
CA ILE A 169 2.00 -4.88 -18.79
C ILE A 169 2.29 -3.56 -18.10
N SER A 170 1.71 -2.44 -18.58
CA SER A 170 1.82 -1.15 -17.92
C SER A 170 1.33 -1.17 -16.47
N GLY A 171 0.34 -2.03 -16.14
CA GLY A 171 -0.14 -2.18 -14.78
C GLY A 171 0.93 -2.73 -13.85
N SER A 172 1.63 -3.79 -14.26
CA SER A 172 2.76 -4.35 -13.51
C SER A 172 3.92 -3.37 -13.38
N ILE A 173 4.23 -2.63 -14.46
CA ILE A 173 5.30 -1.62 -14.44
C ILE A 173 4.97 -0.52 -13.41
N LEU A 174 3.73 -0.03 -13.38
CA LEU A 174 3.30 0.95 -12.39
C LEU A 174 3.41 0.41 -10.96
N GLN A 175 3.04 -0.85 -10.72
CA GLN A 175 3.20 -1.46 -9.40
C GLN A 175 4.67 -1.53 -8.98
N ILE A 176 5.59 -1.88 -9.89
CA ILE A 176 7.02 -1.85 -9.60
C ILE A 176 7.46 -0.43 -9.22
N VAL A 177 7.02 0.58 -9.96
CA VAL A 177 7.31 2.00 -9.65
C VAL A 177 6.77 2.37 -8.27
N ASN A 178 5.53 2.04 -7.96
CA ASN A 178 4.93 2.32 -6.65
C ASN A 178 5.64 1.55 -5.53
N ILE A 179 6.02 0.28 -5.70
CA ILE A 179 6.80 -0.47 -4.69
C ILE A 179 8.15 0.21 -4.42
N VAL A 180 8.82 0.74 -5.45
CA VAL A 180 10.05 1.51 -5.27
C VAL A 180 9.78 2.78 -4.48
N LEU A 181 8.73 3.53 -4.82
CA LEU A 181 8.31 4.73 -4.08
C LEU A 181 7.98 4.39 -2.61
N ASP A 182 7.22 3.32 -2.37
CA ASP A 182 6.88 2.83 -1.03
C ASP A 182 8.14 2.55 -0.22
N THR A 183 9.10 1.84 -0.81
CA THR A 183 10.38 1.52 -0.18
C THR A 183 11.15 2.80 0.18
N LEU A 184 11.20 3.78 -0.73
CA LEU A 184 11.87 5.07 -0.49
C LEU A 184 11.18 5.89 0.61
N MET A 185 9.85 5.91 0.64
CA MET A 185 9.05 6.63 1.64
C MET A 185 9.29 6.08 3.05
N TYR A 186 9.40 4.75 3.19
CA TYR A 186 9.68 4.11 4.47
C TYR A 186 11.16 4.13 4.87
N PHE A 187 12.09 4.32 3.92
CA PHE A 187 13.52 4.11 4.14
C PHE A 187 14.10 4.90 5.31
N TYR A 188 13.81 6.20 5.39
CA TYR A 188 14.33 7.06 6.46
C TYR A 188 13.86 6.61 7.85
N PHE A 189 12.56 6.35 7.99
CA PHE A 189 11.93 5.97 9.25
C PHE A 189 12.39 4.60 9.71
N PHE A 190 12.44 3.63 8.77
CA PHE A 190 12.99 2.31 9.00
C PHE A 190 14.44 2.38 9.48
N LYS A 191 15.30 3.14 8.79
CA LYS A 191 16.72 3.25 9.13
C LYS A 191 16.92 3.88 10.52
N SER A 192 16.12 4.88 10.87
CA SER A 192 16.15 5.47 12.21
C SER A 192 15.77 4.45 13.28
N MET A 193 14.72 3.67 13.04
CA MET A 193 14.22 2.67 13.99
C MET A 193 15.20 1.49 14.16
N ASP A 194 15.75 0.98 13.06
CA ASP A 194 16.73 -0.12 13.08
C ASP A 194 18.03 0.31 13.77
N LYS A 195 18.46 1.56 13.57
CA LYS A 195 19.61 2.13 14.28
C LYS A 195 19.37 2.17 15.79
N ASP A 196 18.20 2.63 16.21
CA ASP A 196 17.81 2.71 17.61
C ASP A 196 17.78 1.32 18.26
N LYS A 197 17.15 0.34 17.60
CA LYS A 197 17.09 -1.05 18.07
C LYS A 197 18.45 -1.71 18.14
N LEU A 198 19.32 -1.47 17.15
CA LEU A 198 20.68 -2.00 17.16
C LEU A 198 21.52 -1.38 18.29
N ALA A 199 21.36 -0.08 18.58
CA ALA A 199 22.05 0.55 19.70
C ALA A 199 21.60 -0.06 21.05
N GLU A 200 20.30 -0.29 21.22
CA GLU A 200 19.72 -0.98 22.37
C GLU A 200 20.29 -2.41 22.52
N GLU A 201 20.36 -3.19 21.42
CA GLU A 201 20.94 -4.54 21.40
C GLU A 201 22.44 -4.57 21.76
N LEU A 202 23.18 -3.51 21.43
CA LEU A 202 24.61 -3.38 21.71
C LEU A 202 24.91 -2.76 23.09
N GLY A 203 23.88 -2.49 23.90
CA GLY A 203 24.03 -1.86 25.22
C GLY A 203 24.47 -0.39 25.16
N GLN A 204 24.32 0.27 24.02
CA GLN A 204 24.59 1.69 23.85
C GLN A 204 23.34 2.46 24.30
N THR A 205 23.33 2.94 25.55
CA THR A 205 22.21 3.71 26.09
C THR A 205 21.99 4.97 25.23
N LYS A 206 20.75 5.20 24.80
CA LYS A 206 20.37 6.48 24.21
C LYS A 206 20.68 7.59 25.21
N VAL A 207 21.66 8.44 24.91
CA VAL A 207 21.66 9.79 25.48
C VAL A 207 20.37 10.41 24.96
N ALA A 208 19.37 10.52 25.82
CA ALA A 208 18.13 11.20 25.50
C ALA A 208 18.50 12.61 25.03
N GLY A 209 18.43 12.85 23.72
CA GLY A 209 18.60 14.17 23.15
C GLY A 209 17.51 15.06 23.72
N LYS A 210 17.94 16.15 24.38
CA LYS A 210 17.09 17.28 24.78
C LYS A 210 16.33 17.84 23.59
#